data_AF-A0A2E8NAV3-F1
#
_entry.id   AF-A0A2E8NAV3-F1
#
_cell.length_a   1.000
_cell.length_b   1.000
_cell.length_c   1.000
_cell.angle_alpha   90.00
_cell.angle_beta   90.00
_cell.angle_gamma   90.00
#
_symmetry.space_group_name_H-M   'P 1'
#
loop_
_entity.id
_entity.type
_entity.pdbx_description
1 polymer ?
#
loop_
_entity_poly.entity_id
_entity_poly.type
_entity_poly.pdbx_seq_one_letter_code
_entity_poly.pdbx_strand_id
1 'polypeptide(L)'
;MTITVAEGPRLLMPGMANLQPGVERYRITGGAVTAVLLGAGDRLEVIDPEGRQPVEVAAFDRGGRSDPGLLGELTHDATAGPAAGIASILAGDQPDARRVADALADKGIDLGAATAVHLFAPDSPAGQVAWLTAAADVVCVVGVPGVLGRRMAPDEQDPPTDVIAFVHRTVPPARGLEVLPTPLADQTQDIRIDAATAQAYEVKAGEFIQVIDVEGRECSDFQCFDAARLDGGVEAALDATITRSLLGASYPMPGLYAKYYSLDFQPMVEIVHDTVGRHDTFNTACNAKYYEDMGYPGHVNCSENFNRALAPYDIAPRRGWEAINFFYNTNLDDANQLYFEEPWSRPGDYVLLRALTDLVCVSSACPCDIDAANGWQPTDIHVRVYPATNTF
;
A
#
# COMPACT_ATOMS: atom_id res chain seq x y z
N MET A 1 20.93 7.44 39.89
CA MET A 1 21.91 7.93 38.90
C MET A 1 21.33 7.58 37.55
N THR A 2 20.56 8.49 36.98
CA THR A 2 19.84 8.29 35.72
C THR A 2 20.77 8.75 34.61
N ILE A 3 21.25 7.81 33.79
CA ILE A 3 22.04 8.15 32.60
C ILE A 3 21.04 8.47 31.51
N THR A 4 20.75 9.77 31.33
CA THR A 4 20.15 10.28 30.10
C THR A 4 21.19 10.14 29.00
N VAL A 5 20.98 9.21 28.08
CA VAL A 5 21.76 9.15 26.85
C VAL A 5 21.37 10.38 26.04
N ALA A 6 22.31 11.32 25.89
CA ALA A 6 22.11 12.47 25.03
C ALA A 6 21.94 11.97 23.59
N GLU A 7 20.82 12.33 22.95
CA GLU A 7 20.63 12.11 21.53
C GLU A 7 21.80 12.74 20.78
N GLY A 8 22.57 11.90 20.06
CA GLY A 8 23.67 12.36 19.23
C GLY A 8 23.17 13.19 18.04
N PRO A 9 24.07 13.90 17.33
CA PRO A 9 23.70 14.63 16.12
C PRO A 9 23.12 13.66 15.08
N ARG A 10 21.83 13.82 14.78
CA ARG A 10 21.15 13.10 13.71
C ARG A 10 21.30 13.89 12.41
N LEU A 11 21.79 13.25 11.36
CA LEU A 11 21.70 13.80 10.01
C LEU A 11 20.22 13.84 9.64
N LEU A 12 19.63 15.03 9.58
CA LEU A 12 18.30 15.21 9.02
C LEU A 12 18.50 15.26 7.51
N MET A 13 18.16 14.17 6.81
CA MET A 13 18.06 14.15 5.36
C MET A 13 16.60 14.42 5.00
N PRO A 14 16.25 15.65 4.58
CA PRO A 14 14.89 15.96 4.16
C PRO A 14 14.52 15.04 2.99
N GLY A 15 13.29 14.53 2.99
CA GLY A 15 12.79 13.66 1.92
C GLY A 15 12.97 12.17 2.20
N MET A 16 13.85 11.77 3.14
CA MET A 16 14.02 10.35 3.46
C MET A 16 13.11 9.84 4.58
N ALA A 17 12.10 9.05 4.23
CA ALA A 17 11.31 8.30 5.20
C ALA A 17 12.05 6.97 5.50
N ASN A 18 13.22 7.06 6.12
CA ASN A 18 13.97 5.90 6.58
C ASN A 18 13.28 5.32 7.83
N LEU A 19 12.37 4.37 7.61
CA LEU A 19 11.64 3.72 8.68
C LEU A 19 12.58 2.70 9.33
N GLN A 20 12.67 2.73 10.66
CA GLN A 20 13.50 1.76 11.35
C GLN A 20 12.99 0.33 11.12
N PRO A 21 13.85 -0.70 11.15
CA PRO A 21 13.41 -2.08 11.09
C PRO A 21 12.30 -2.36 12.11
N GLY A 22 11.20 -2.97 11.67
CA GLY A 22 10.02 -3.21 12.51
C GLY A 22 9.06 -2.01 12.62
N VAL A 23 9.25 -0.95 11.83
CA VAL A 23 8.28 0.15 11.71
C VAL A 23 7.43 -0.03 10.45
N GLU A 24 6.13 -0.15 10.64
CA GLU A 24 5.12 -0.26 9.60
C GLU A 24 4.34 1.06 9.51
N ARG A 25 3.99 1.50 8.31
CA ARG A 25 3.23 2.73 8.09
C ARG A 25 1.87 2.39 7.49
N TYR A 26 0.82 2.97 8.04
CA TYR A 26 -0.57 2.81 7.66
C TYR A 26 -1.13 4.17 7.25
N ARG A 27 -1.64 4.29 6.02
CA ARG A 27 -2.52 5.39 5.64
C ARG A 27 -3.95 4.92 5.86
N ILE A 28 -4.71 5.65 6.67
CA ILE A 28 -6.10 5.34 6.98
C ILE A 28 -6.95 6.43 6.35
N THR A 29 -7.70 6.05 5.32
CA THR A 29 -8.52 6.97 4.55
C THR A 29 -9.60 7.61 5.42
N GLY A 30 -9.83 8.91 5.22
CA GLY A 30 -10.96 9.62 5.82
C GLY A 30 -12.28 8.89 5.55
N GLY A 31 -13.02 8.56 6.61
CA GLY A 31 -14.28 7.81 6.55
C GLY A 31 -14.11 6.29 6.53
N ALA A 32 -12.90 5.76 6.70
CA ALA A 32 -12.62 4.32 6.69
C ALA A 32 -12.15 3.80 8.06
N VAL A 33 -12.04 2.48 8.16
CA VAL A 33 -11.47 1.77 9.30
C VAL A 33 -10.31 0.87 8.84
N THR A 34 -9.35 0.64 9.72
CA THR A 34 -8.23 -0.28 9.48
C THR A 34 -7.96 -1.08 10.74
N ALA A 35 -7.81 -2.39 10.61
CA ALA A 35 -7.42 -3.27 11.71
C ALA A 35 -5.91 -3.54 11.66
N VAL A 36 -5.23 -3.40 12.80
CA VAL A 36 -3.81 -3.70 12.98
C VAL A 36 -3.62 -4.68 14.14
N LEU A 37 -2.68 -5.61 14.00
CA LEU A 37 -2.32 -6.55 15.05
C LEU A 37 -1.11 -5.99 15.80
N LEU A 38 -1.24 -5.80 17.12
CA LEU A 38 -0.15 -5.36 17.99
C LEU A 38 0.20 -6.48 18.96
N GLY A 39 1.48 -6.82 19.06
CA GLY A 39 2.00 -7.66 20.14
C GLY A 39 2.19 -6.86 21.42
N ALA A 40 2.29 -7.55 22.55
CA ALA A 40 2.60 -6.89 23.82
C ALA A 40 3.89 -6.04 23.74
N GLY A 41 3.77 -4.76 24.05
CA GLY A 41 4.85 -3.77 23.99
C GLY A 41 4.99 -3.03 22.67
N ASP A 42 4.32 -3.49 21.59
CA ASP A 42 4.28 -2.75 20.33
C ASP A 42 3.59 -1.40 20.54
N ARG A 43 4.02 -0.37 19.80
CA ARG A 43 3.46 0.97 19.92
C ARG A 43 2.76 1.39 18.64
N LEU A 44 1.62 2.05 18.79
CA LEU A 44 0.87 2.69 17.72
C LEU A 44 1.03 4.20 17.84
N GLU A 45 1.70 4.80 16.87
CA GLU A 45 1.75 6.24 16.65
C GLU A 45 0.63 6.62 15.69
N VAL A 46 -0.13 7.65 15.98
CA VAL A 46 -1.19 8.17 15.11
C VAL A 46 -0.91 9.64 14.88
N ILE A 47 -0.93 10.09 13.63
CA ILE A 47 -0.62 11.46 13.21
C ILE A 47 -1.79 11.96 12.35
N ASP A 48 -2.37 13.08 12.75
CA ASP A 48 -3.32 13.85 11.94
C ASP A 48 -2.55 14.92 11.16
N PRO A 49 -2.28 14.75 9.85
CA PRO A 49 -1.47 15.70 9.08
C PRO A 49 -2.17 17.04 8.85
N GLU A 50 -3.50 17.05 8.75
CA GLU A 50 -4.30 18.22 8.37
C GLU A 50 -4.89 18.95 9.59
N GLY A 51 -5.02 18.26 10.72
CA GLY A 51 -5.64 18.76 11.94
C GLY A 51 -7.15 18.60 11.91
N ARG A 52 -7.78 18.67 13.08
CA ARG A 52 -9.23 18.60 13.27
C ARG A 52 -9.86 17.29 12.81
N GLN A 53 -9.09 16.22 12.64
CA GLN A 53 -9.60 14.91 12.26
C GLN A 53 -9.68 14.00 13.50
N PRO A 54 -10.88 13.78 14.08
CA PRO A 54 -11.03 12.84 15.18
C PRO A 54 -10.70 11.42 14.73
N VAL A 55 -10.07 10.66 15.63
CA VAL A 55 -9.74 9.25 15.40
C VAL A 55 -10.24 8.42 16.57
N GLU A 56 -10.81 7.26 16.28
CA GLU A 56 -11.20 6.27 17.28
C GLU A 56 -10.25 5.06 17.18
N VAL A 57 -9.74 4.56 18.29
CA VAL A 57 -8.93 3.32 18.36
C VAL A 57 -9.57 2.36 19.35
N ALA A 58 -10.23 1.31 18.84
CA ALA A 58 -10.78 0.23 19.64
C ALA A 58 -9.80 -0.94 19.73
N ALA A 59 -9.42 -1.37 20.93
CA ALA A 59 -8.57 -2.54 21.14
C ALA A 59 -9.38 -3.73 21.66
N PHE A 60 -9.10 -4.92 21.12
CA PHE A 60 -9.77 -6.16 21.46
C PHE A 60 -8.79 -7.21 21.96
N ASP A 61 -9.14 -7.88 23.06
CA ASP A 61 -8.40 -9.04 23.58
C ASP A 61 -8.62 -10.30 22.71
N ARG A 62 -7.90 -11.38 23.00
CA ARG A 62 -8.06 -12.67 22.29
C ARG A 62 -9.47 -13.27 22.39
N GLY A 63 -10.28 -12.83 23.36
CA GLY A 63 -11.66 -13.24 23.54
C GLY A 63 -12.67 -12.32 22.84
N GLY A 64 -12.20 -11.35 22.06
CA GLY A 64 -13.01 -10.40 21.31
C GLY A 64 -13.63 -9.29 22.17
N ARG A 65 -13.22 -9.13 23.44
CA ARG A 65 -13.72 -8.04 24.29
C ARG A 65 -12.96 -6.77 24.05
N SER A 66 -13.71 -5.68 23.89
CA SER A 66 -13.16 -4.33 23.77
C SER A 66 -12.73 -3.78 25.12
N ASP A 67 -11.50 -3.27 25.22
CA ASP A 67 -11.00 -2.57 26.41
C ASP A 67 -9.92 -1.54 26.02
N PRO A 68 -10.20 -0.23 26.16
CA PRO A 68 -9.24 0.85 25.89
C PRO A 68 -7.99 0.78 26.78
N GLY A 69 -8.10 0.17 27.98
CA GLY A 69 -6.98 -0.03 28.89
C GLY A 69 -5.88 -0.95 28.34
N LEU A 70 -6.19 -1.74 27.29
CA LEU A 70 -5.21 -2.56 26.60
C LEU A 70 -4.19 -1.75 25.79
N LEU A 71 -4.43 -0.45 25.59
CA LEU A 71 -3.57 0.47 24.85
C LEU A 71 -2.66 1.33 25.76
N GLY A 72 -2.54 0.94 27.03
CA GLY A 72 -1.63 1.55 27.98
C GLY A 72 -2.13 2.90 28.52
N GLU A 73 -1.21 3.70 29.07
CA GLU A 73 -1.54 5.05 29.54
C GLU A 73 -1.87 5.96 28.36
N LEU A 74 -3.09 6.49 28.37
CA LEU A 74 -3.58 7.44 27.39
C LEU A 74 -2.76 8.73 27.47
N THR A 75 -2.38 9.29 26.31
CA THR A 75 -1.84 10.66 26.25
C THR A 75 -2.88 11.67 26.77
N HIS A 76 -2.44 12.85 27.22
CA HIS A 76 -3.32 13.81 27.91
C HIS A 76 -4.58 14.23 27.13
N ASP A 77 -4.59 14.10 25.80
CA ASP A 77 -5.69 14.50 24.93
C ASP A 77 -6.60 13.31 24.54
N ALA A 78 -6.27 12.09 24.97
CA ALA A 78 -7.00 10.88 24.63
C ALA A 78 -8.06 10.55 25.69
N THR A 79 -9.29 10.28 25.25
CA THR A 79 -10.41 9.94 26.15
C THR A 79 -11.03 8.59 25.79
N ALA A 80 -11.51 7.84 26.77
CA ALA A 80 -12.22 6.59 26.50
C ALA A 80 -13.72 6.87 26.31
N GLY A 81 -14.31 6.29 25.27
CA GLY A 81 -15.73 6.45 24.97
C GLY A 81 -16.28 5.32 24.08
N PRO A 82 -17.57 5.37 23.69
CA PRO A 82 -18.13 4.43 22.72
C PRO A 82 -17.41 4.53 21.36
N ALA A 83 -17.22 3.40 20.67
CA ALA A 83 -16.67 3.33 19.32
C ALA A 83 -17.73 3.67 18.24
N ALA A 84 -18.45 4.77 18.42
CA ALA A 84 -19.63 5.11 17.61
C ALA A 84 -19.27 5.42 16.15
N GLY A 85 -18.13 6.07 15.91
CA GLY A 85 -17.63 6.35 14.58
C GLY A 85 -17.22 5.09 13.82
N ILE A 86 -16.45 4.21 14.45
CA ILE A 86 -16.09 2.89 13.91
C ILE A 86 -17.36 2.10 13.57
N ALA A 87 -18.32 2.02 14.50
CA ALA A 87 -19.57 1.31 14.28
C ALA A 87 -20.38 1.91 13.11
N SER A 88 -20.43 3.24 12.97
CA SER A 88 -21.12 3.90 11.85
C SER A 88 -20.45 3.64 10.50
N ILE A 89 -19.12 3.60 10.44
CA ILE A 89 -18.39 3.29 9.20
C ILE A 89 -18.69 1.86 8.77
N LEU A 90 -18.61 0.92 9.72
CA LEU A 90 -18.83 -0.51 9.49
C LEU A 90 -20.27 -0.87 9.16
N ALA A 91 -21.25 -0.10 9.66
CA ALA A 91 -22.65 -0.21 9.25
C ALA A 91 -22.92 0.36 7.85
N GLY A 92 -21.95 1.05 7.25
CA GLY A 92 -22.05 1.61 5.91
C GLY A 92 -21.98 0.55 4.81
N ASP A 93 -22.40 0.94 3.61
CA ASP A 93 -22.42 0.06 2.43
C ASP A 93 -21.09 0.06 1.64
N GLN A 94 -19.99 0.44 2.28
CA GLN A 94 -18.68 0.48 1.62
C GLN A 94 -18.04 -0.91 1.60
N PRO A 95 -17.50 -1.38 0.46
CA PRO A 95 -16.86 -2.69 0.34
C PRO A 95 -15.77 -2.94 1.38
N ASP A 96 -14.93 -1.94 1.66
CA ASP A 96 -13.81 -2.04 2.62
C ASP A 96 -14.31 -2.20 4.06
N ALA A 97 -15.35 -1.44 4.41
CA ALA A 97 -15.97 -1.50 5.73
C ALA A 97 -16.61 -2.88 5.97
N ARG A 98 -17.30 -3.45 4.96
CA ARG A 98 -17.82 -4.82 5.05
C ARG A 98 -16.72 -5.86 5.23
N ARG A 99 -15.62 -5.75 4.49
CA ARG A 99 -14.47 -6.68 4.62
C ARG A 99 -13.88 -6.67 6.03
N VAL A 100 -13.71 -5.48 6.63
CA VAL A 100 -13.24 -5.37 8.01
C VAL A 100 -14.28 -5.92 8.99
N ALA A 101 -15.58 -5.64 8.77
CA ALA A 101 -16.65 -6.20 9.60
C ALA A 101 -16.67 -7.74 9.57
N ASP A 102 -16.59 -8.34 8.38
CA ASP A 102 -16.58 -9.80 8.20
C ASP A 102 -15.35 -10.43 8.86
N ALA A 103 -14.16 -9.84 8.66
CA ALA A 103 -12.93 -10.32 9.29
C ALA A 103 -12.95 -10.22 10.83
N LEU A 104 -13.63 -9.21 11.38
CA LEU A 104 -13.83 -9.07 12.82
C LEU A 104 -14.90 -10.07 13.33
N ALA A 105 -15.97 -10.28 12.58
CA ALA A 105 -17.02 -11.24 12.90
C ALA A 105 -16.50 -12.69 12.91
N ASP A 106 -15.65 -13.06 11.95
CA ASP A 106 -14.96 -14.36 11.90
C ASP A 106 -14.08 -14.59 13.14
N LYS A 107 -13.59 -13.50 13.75
CA LYS A 107 -12.82 -13.54 15.00
C LYS A 107 -13.70 -13.40 16.26
N GLY A 108 -15.02 -13.36 16.11
CA GLY A 108 -15.97 -13.22 17.21
C GLY A 108 -15.95 -11.86 17.90
N ILE A 109 -15.49 -10.81 17.21
CA ILE A 109 -15.41 -9.45 17.75
C ILE A 109 -16.74 -8.73 17.51
N ASP A 110 -17.41 -8.30 18.59
CA ASP A 110 -18.63 -7.49 18.54
C ASP A 110 -18.32 -6.00 18.71
N LEU A 111 -18.62 -5.23 17.66
CA LEU A 111 -18.39 -3.80 17.60
C LEU A 111 -19.56 -2.96 18.12
N GLY A 112 -20.77 -3.54 18.24
CA GLY A 112 -21.97 -2.81 18.67
C GLY A 112 -21.93 -2.32 20.11
N ALA A 113 -21.06 -2.91 20.94
CA ALA A 113 -20.80 -2.53 22.33
C ALA A 113 -19.34 -2.12 22.57
N ALA A 114 -18.55 -1.90 21.52
CA ALA A 114 -17.14 -1.61 21.65
C ALA A 114 -16.89 -0.20 22.20
N THR A 115 -15.80 -0.08 22.95
CA THR A 115 -15.26 1.17 23.46
C THR A 115 -13.93 1.47 22.79
N ALA A 116 -13.68 2.74 22.50
CA ALA A 116 -12.49 3.21 21.83
C ALA A 116 -11.80 4.30 22.64
N VAL A 117 -10.50 4.43 22.40
CA VAL A 117 -9.74 5.64 22.69
C VAL A 117 -10.03 6.66 21.59
N HIS A 118 -10.54 7.82 21.97
CA HIS A 118 -10.75 8.96 21.08
C HIS A 118 -9.49 9.81 21.10
N LEU A 119 -8.87 9.97 19.93
CA LEU A 119 -7.69 10.80 19.71
C LEU A 119 -8.11 12.05 18.93
N PHE A 120 -7.43 13.15 19.24
CA PHE A 120 -7.56 14.47 18.62
C PHE A 120 -8.92 15.14 18.82
N ALA A 121 -8.88 16.36 19.37
CA ALA A 121 -10.08 17.18 19.50
C ALA A 121 -10.50 17.78 18.13
N PRO A 122 -11.77 18.20 17.96
CA PRO A 122 -12.22 18.86 16.72
C PRO A 122 -11.47 20.15 16.36
N ASP A 123 -10.71 20.73 17.29
CA ASP A 123 -9.87 21.92 17.11
C ASP A 123 -8.37 21.60 17.16
N SER A 124 -8.00 20.32 17.08
CA SER A 124 -6.60 19.86 17.03
C SER A 124 -5.79 20.53 15.91
N PRO A 125 -4.51 20.89 16.17
CA PRO A 125 -3.64 21.46 15.16
C PRO A 125 -3.18 20.41 14.14
N ALA A 126 -2.85 20.87 12.94
CA ALA A 126 -2.20 20.05 11.92
C ALA A 126 -0.86 19.47 12.41
N GLY A 127 -0.62 18.20 12.10
CA GLY A 127 0.55 17.44 12.52
C GLY A 127 0.52 16.96 13.98
N GLN A 128 -0.64 16.99 14.66
CA GLN A 128 -0.74 16.46 16.03
C GLN A 128 -0.48 14.95 16.04
N VAL A 129 0.27 14.49 17.04
CA VAL A 129 0.68 13.08 17.21
C VAL A 129 0.14 12.54 18.53
N ALA A 130 -0.37 11.31 18.48
CA ALA A 130 -0.76 10.52 19.65
C ALA A 130 -0.04 9.17 19.65
N TRP A 131 0.25 8.67 20.85
CA TRP A 131 0.94 7.39 21.04
C TRP A 131 0.12 6.48 21.94
N LEU A 132 0.06 5.21 21.56
CA LEU A 132 -0.62 4.14 22.29
C LEU A 132 0.35 2.96 22.41
N THR A 133 0.34 2.23 23.52
CA THR A 133 1.23 1.08 23.73
C THR A 133 0.41 -0.14 24.11
N ALA A 134 0.51 -1.20 23.31
CA ALA A 134 -0.20 -2.44 23.57
C ALA A 134 0.31 -3.09 24.86
N ALA A 135 -0.55 -3.24 25.87
CA ALA A 135 -0.24 -3.90 27.12
C ALA A 135 -0.22 -5.45 26.99
N ALA A 136 -0.85 -5.96 25.92
CA ALA A 136 -0.95 -7.38 25.59
C ALA A 136 -1.10 -7.54 24.07
N ASP A 137 -1.13 -8.78 23.58
CA ASP A 137 -1.47 -9.04 22.18
C ASP A 137 -2.93 -8.64 21.91
N VAL A 138 -3.13 -7.70 20.99
CA VAL A 138 -4.44 -7.11 20.70
C VAL A 138 -4.69 -6.92 19.21
N VAL A 139 -5.98 -6.97 18.84
CA VAL A 139 -6.46 -6.45 17.56
C VAL A 139 -6.87 -5.01 17.80
N CYS A 140 -6.25 -4.06 17.11
CA CYS A 140 -6.61 -2.64 17.19
C CYS A 140 -7.33 -2.23 15.92
N VAL A 141 -8.56 -1.74 16.06
CA VAL A 141 -9.35 -1.17 14.97
C VAL A 141 -9.26 0.35 15.09
N VAL A 142 -8.63 0.97 14.10
CA VAL A 142 -8.49 2.42 13.99
C VAL A 142 -9.53 2.93 13.00
N GLY A 143 -10.42 3.80 13.43
CA GLY A 143 -11.45 4.42 12.60
C GLY A 143 -11.24 5.92 12.46
N VAL A 144 -11.50 6.44 11.26
CA VAL A 144 -11.41 7.86 10.93
C VAL A 144 -12.79 8.36 10.51
N PRO A 145 -13.74 8.53 11.45
CA PRO A 145 -15.17 8.72 11.13
C PRO A 145 -15.55 10.08 10.55
N GLY A 146 -14.60 11.01 10.42
CA GLY A 146 -14.89 12.41 10.10
C GLY A 146 -15.46 13.17 11.30
N VAL A 147 -15.61 14.48 11.14
CA VAL A 147 -16.06 15.37 12.20
C VAL A 147 -17.51 15.02 12.60
N LEU A 148 -17.74 14.75 13.90
CA LEU A 148 -19.03 14.32 14.47
C LEU A 148 -19.56 12.95 14.01
N GLY A 149 -18.75 12.12 13.34
CA GLY A 149 -19.14 10.75 12.98
C GLY A 149 -20.35 10.65 12.05
N ARG A 150 -20.52 11.66 11.18
CA ARG A 150 -21.61 11.77 10.21
C ARG A 150 -21.06 12.10 8.83
N ARG A 151 -21.86 11.86 7.79
CA ARG A 151 -21.54 12.39 6.46
C ARG A 151 -21.62 13.91 6.47
N MET A 152 -20.58 14.55 5.95
CA MET A 152 -20.54 16.00 5.73
C MET A 152 -21.70 16.43 4.82
N ALA A 153 -22.43 17.46 5.21
CA ALA A 153 -23.42 18.10 4.36
C ALA A 153 -22.72 18.95 3.28
N PRO A 154 -23.31 19.14 2.09
CA PRO A 154 -22.65 19.85 0.99
C PRO A 154 -22.21 21.30 1.31
N ASP A 155 -22.84 21.95 2.29
CA ASP A 155 -22.54 23.31 2.74
C ASP A 155 -21.48 23.37 3.86
N GLU A 156 -21.06 22.23 4.37
CA GLU A 156 -20.03 22.14 5.41
C GLU A 156 -18.62 22.05 4.81
N GLN A 157 -17.61 22.26 5.66
CA GLN A 157 -16.20 22.36 5.28
C GLN A 157 -15.32 21.51 6.21
N ASP A 158 -15.86 20.35 6.61
CA ASP A 158 -15.24 19.39 7.53
C ASP A 158 -15.14 17.99 6.90
N PRO A 159 -14.61 17.85 5.66
CA PRO A 159 -14.47 16.55 5.04
C PRO A 159 -13.54 15.67 5.90
N PRO A 160 -13.82 14.37 6.02
CA PRO A 160 -12.88 13.48 6.68
C PRO A 160 -11.56 13.47 5.90
N THR A 161 -10.46 13.72 6.59
CA THR A 161 -9.11 13.70 6.04
C THR A 161 -8.37 12.43 6.45
N ASP A 162 -7.30 12.11 5.75
CA ASP A 162 -6.54 10.89 6.00
C ASP A 162 -5.64 11.03 7.22
N VAL A 163 -5.48 9.93 7.96
CA VAL A 163 -4.61 9.84 9.12
C VAL A 163 -3.47 8.88 8.82
N ILE A 164 -2.28 9.19 9.33
CA ILE A 164 -1.12 8.31 9.22
C ILE A 164 -0.91 7.63 10.55
N ALA A 165 -0.88 6.30 10.58
CA ALA A 165 -0.50 5.55 11.75
C ALA A 165 0.81 4.79 11.53
N PHE A 166 1.67 4.70 12.54
CA PHE A 166 2.86 3.86 12.52
C PHE A 166 2.77 2.79 13.60
N VAL A 167 3.02 1.54 13.22
CA VAL A 167 3.22 0.45 14.18
C VAL A 167 4.70 0.25 14.38
N HIS A 168 5.14 0.38 15.63
CA HIS A 168 6.53 0.17 16.04
C HIS A 168 6.60 -1.17 16.77
N ARG A 169 7.08 -2.20 16.06
CA ARG A 169 7.24 -3.57 16.57
C ARG A 169 8.37 -3.64 17.58
N THR A 170 8.14 -4.34 18.69
CA THR A 170 9.20 -4.72 19.64
C THR A 170 10.12 -5.80 19.08
N VAL A 171 9.55 -6.71 18.28
CA VAL A 171 10.26 -7.78 17.58
C VAL A 171 9.80 -7.77 16.12
N PRO A 172 10.70 -7.56 15.15
CA PRO A 172 10.35 -7.65 13.74
C PRO A 172 9.84 -9.06 13.37
N PRO A 173 8.88 -9.20 12.45
CA PRO A 173 8.44 -10.51 11.98
C PRO A 173 9.60 -11.32 11.38
N ALA A 174 9.54 -12.65 11.57
CA ALA A 174 10.56 -13.57 11.05
C ALA A 174 10.29 -13.89 9.58
N ARG A 175 11.34 -13.82 8.75
CA ARG A 175 11.29 -13.99 7.28
C ARG A 175 10.61 -15.30 6.83
N GLY A 176 9.85 -15.23 5.75
CA GLY A 176 9.34 -16.37 4.99
C GLY A 176 8.28 -17.21 5.72
N LEU A 177 7.69 -16.66 6.78
CA LEU A 177 6.60 -17.28 7.55
C LEU A 177 5.22 -16.69 7.21
N GLU A 178 5.14 -15.85 6.18
CA GLU A 178 3.96 -15.03 5.92
C GLU A 178 2.80 -15.80 5.28
N VAL A 179 1.60 -15.58 5.83
CA VAL A 179 0.32 -16.00 5.26
C VAL A 179 -0.16 -14.86 4.38
N LEU A 180 -0.25 -15.10 3.06
CA LEU A 180 -0.90 -14.18 2.13
C LEU A 180 -2.29 -13.81 2.65
N PRO A 181 -2.76 -12.57 2.42
CA PRO A 181 -4.14 -12.21 2.74
C PRO A 181 -5.09 -13.16 2.02
N THR A 182 -6.23 -13.46 2.67
CA THR A 182 -7.32 -14.23 2.07
C THR A 182 -7.65 -13.64 0.70
N PRO A 183 -7.80 -14.47 -0.35
CA PRO A 183 -8.23 -13.99 -1.66
C PRO A 183 -9.49 -13.12 -1.55
N LEU A 184 -9.57 -12.08 -2.39
CA LEU A 184 -10.73 -11.17 -2.38
C LEU A 184 -12.01 -11.85 -2.88
N ALA A 185 -11.84 -12.91 -3.68
CA ALA A 185 -12.87 -13.79 -4.21
C ALA A 185 -12.19 -15.06 -4.77
N ASP A 186 -12.94 -15.97 -5.38
CA ASP A 186 -12.36 -17.09 -6.12
C ASP A 186 -11.49 -16.58 -7.28
N GLN A 187 -10.21 -16.96 -7.27
CA GLN A 187 -9.23 -16.57 -8.28
C GLN A 187 -9.12 -17.59 -9.43
N THR A 188 -8.87 -17.11 -10.65
CA THR A 188 -8.56 -17.92 -11.82
C THR A 188 -7.07 -18.21 -11.96
N GLN A 189 -6.22 -17.33 -11.40
CA GLN A 189 -4.77 -17.50 -11.36
C GLN A 189 -4.25 -17.07 -9.98
N ASP A 190 -3.28 -17.81 -9.45
CA ASP A 190 -2.63 -17.58 -8.15
C ASP A 190 -1.11 -17.82 -8.35
N ILE A 191 -0.37 -16.74 -8.58
CA ILE A 191 0.99 -16.77 -9.11
C ILE A 191 1.95 -16.17 -8.09
N ARG A 192 2.96 -16.95 -7.69
CA ARG A 192 4.11 -16.48 -6.91
C ARG A 192 5.23 -16.09 -7.87
N ILE A 193 5.71 -14.86 -7.77
CA ILE A 193 6.90 -14.37 -8.49
C ILE A 193 8.02 -14.32 -7.47
N ASP A 194 8.96 -15.26 -7.59
CA ASP A 194 10.09 -15.36 -6.68
C ASP A 194 10.96 -14.09 -6.77
N ALA A 195 11.57 -13.71 -5.64
CA ALA A 195 12.49 -12.58 -5.55
C ALA A 195 13.51 -12.57 -6.70
N ALA A 196 13.77 -11.39 -7.26
CA ALA A 196 14.68 -11.20 -8.40
C ALA A 196 14.27 -11.92 -9.70
N THR A 197 13.00 -12.31 -9.86
CA THR A 197 12.46 -12.92 -11.09
C THR A 197 11.31 -12.10 -11.68
N ALA A 198 10.78 -12.55 -12.82
CA ALA A 198 9.57 -11.99 -13.42
C ALA A 198 8.76 -13.09 -14.09
N GLN A 199 7.46 -12.87 -14.18
CA GLN A 199 6.54 -13.80 -14.84
C GLN A 199 5.53 -13.04 -15.70
N ALA A 200 5.34 -13.55 -16.91
CA ALA A 200 4.29 -13.09 -17.82
C ALA A 200 3.04 -13.96 -17.67
N TYR A 201 1.87 -13.34 -17.85
CA TYR A 201 0.57 -13.98 -17.70
C TYR A 201 -0.49 -13.25 -18.55
N GLU A 202 -1.52 -13.99 -18.98
CA GLU A 202 -2.62 -13.45 -19.79
C GLU A 202 -3.83 -13.09 -18.94
N VAL A 203 -4.51 -12.02 -19.32
CA VAL A 203 -5.70 -11.50 -18.64
C VAL A 203 -6.73 -11.08 -19.68
N LYS A 204 -8.00 -11.44 -19.48
CA LYS A 204 -9.10 -11.08 -20.38
C LYS A 204 -9.74 -9.75 -20.00
N ALA A 205 -10.31 -9.07 -20.98
CA ALA A 205 -11.04 -7.83 -20.76
C ALA A 205 -12.11 -8.00 -19.66
N GLY A 206 -12.09 -7.11 -18.68
CA GLY A 206 -12.99 -7.12 -17.53
C GLY A 206 -12.50 -7.91 -16.32
N GLU A 207 -11.51 -8.78 -16.45
CA GLU A 207 -10.88 -9.45 -15.31
C GLU A 207 -10.07 -8.48 -14.45
N PHE A 208 -9.78 -8.90 -13.22
CA PHE A 208 -9.03 -8.09 -12.27
C PHE A 208 -7.67 -8.71 -11.97
N ILE A 209 -6.65 -7.86 -11.84
CA ILE A 209 -5.27 -8.23 -11.53
C ILE A 209 -4.95 -7.65 -10.17
N GLN A 210 -4.62 -8.50 -9.20
CA GLN A 210 -4.15 -8.07 -7.90
C GLN A 210 -2.66 -8.35 -7.78
N VAL A 211 -1.85 -7.29 -7.73
CA VAL A 211 -0.40 -7.38 -7.45
C VAL A 211 -0.21 -7.10 -5.96
N ILE A 212 0.36 -8.06 -5.24
CA ILE A 212 0.49 -8.07 -3.78
C ILE A 212 1.97 -8.10 -3.41
N ASP A 213 2.37 -7.18 -2.55
CA ASP A 213 3.64 -7.23 -1.84
C ASP A 213 3.53 -8.23 -0.68
N VAL A 214 4.39 -9.25 -0.66
CA VAL A 214 4.24 -10.40 0.25
C VAL A 214 4.76 -10.08 1.64
N GLU A 215 5.97 -9.56 1.71
CA GLU A 215 6.69 -9.28 2.95
C GLU A 215 6.69 -7.78 3.27
N GLY A 216 6.08 -6.97 2.42
CA GLY A 216 6.20 -5.53 2.49
C GLY A 216 7.54 -5.06 1.96
N ARG A 217 7.60 -3.77 1.61
CA ARG A 217 8.80 -3.13 1.07
C ARG A 217 9.33 -3.71 -0.24
N GLU A 218 8.66 -4.66 -0.88
CA GLU A 218 9.06 -5.15 -2.20
C GLU A 218 8.37 -4.35 -3.29
N CYS A 219 9.15 -3.89 -4.26
CA CYS A 219 8.59 -3.23 -5.41
C CYS A 219 8.38 -4.17 -6.59
N SER A 220 7.35 -3.87 -7.39
CA SER A 220 7.05 -4.62 -8.60
C SER A 220 7.01 -3.72 -9.81
N ASP A 221 7.82 -4.03 -10.83
CA ASP A 221 7.65 -3.42 -12.14
C ASP A 221 6.54 -4.18 -12.88
N PHE A 222 5.59 -3.46 -13.46
CA PHE A 222 4.48 -4.01 -14.23
C PHE A 222 4.42 -3.41 -15.63
N GLN A 223 4.19 -4.26 -16.64
CA GLN A 223 4.00 -3.84 -18.03
C GLN A 223 2.94 -4.74 -18.68
N CYS A 224 2.19 -4.20 -19.65
CA CYS A 224 1.18 -4.97 -20.35
C CYS A 224 1.05 -4.56 -21.82
N PHE A 225 0.58 -5.50 -22.63
CA PHE A 225 0.43 -5.39 -24.07
C PHE A 225 -0.98 -5.78 -24.47
N ASP A 226 -1.54 -5.10 -25.47
CA ASP A 226 -2.80 -5.54 -26.06
C ASP A 226 -2.56 -6.87 -26.79
N ALA A 227 -3.22 -7.93 -26.31
CA ALA A 227 -2.96 -9.30 -26.76
C ALA A 227 -3.30 -9.48 -28.25
N ALA A 228 -4.43 -8.92 -28.69
CA ALA A 228 -4.88 -9.06 -30.07
C ALA A 228 -3.96 -8.32 -31.06
N ARG A 229 -3.41 -7.17 -30.67
CA ARG A 229 -2.42 -6.44 -31.47
C ARG A 229 -1.07 -7.13 -31.45
N LEU A 230 -0.67 -7.71 -30.33
CA LEU A 230 0.57 -8.46 -30.21
C LEU A 230 0.55 -9.70 -31.11
N ASP A 231 -0.57 -10.43 -31.18
CA ASP A 231 -0.79 -11.52 -32.15
C ASP A 231 -0.65 -11.04 -33.61
N GLY A 232 -0.97 -9.77 -33.86
CA GLY A 232 -0.79 -9.09 -35.15
C GLY A 232 0.63 -8.56 -35.40
N GLY A 233 1.59 -8.83 -34.50
CA GLY A 233 2.97 -8.37 -34.59
C GLY A 233 3.19 -6.92 -34.17
N VAL A 234 2.24 -6.31 -33.47
CA VAL A 234 2.33 -4.93 -32.97
C VAL A 234 2.47 -4.96 -31.46
N GLU A 235 3.64 -4.57 -30.95
CA GLU A 235 3.93 -4.43 -29.52
C GLU A 235 3.23 -3.19 -28.92
N ALA A 236 1.88 -3.21 -28.89
CA ALA A 236 1.05 -2.16 -28.33
C ALA A 236 1.11 -2.18 -26.79
N ALA A 237 2.25 -1.73 -26.27
CA ALA A 237 2.56 -1.68 -24.85
C ALA A 237 1.86 -0.51 -24.15
N LEU A 238 1.72 -0.63 -22.83
CA LEU A 238 1.40 0.49 -21.96
C LEU A 238 2.56 1.49 -21.95
N ASP A 239 2.21 2.77 -22.03
CA ASP A 239 3.11 3.91 -22.14
C ASP A 239 2.84 4.87 -20.96
N ALA A 240 3.81 4.95 -20.06
CA ALA A 240 3.72 5.79 -18.88
C ALA A 240 3.80 7.27 -19.24
N THR A 241 4.53 7.64 -20.31
CA THR A 241 4.63 9.03 -20.76
C THR A 241 3.29 9.58 -21.25
N ILE A 242 2.57 8.82 -22.09
CA ILE A 242 1.21 9.16 -22.51
C ILE A 242 0.28 9.17 -21.32
N THR A 243 0.38 8.18 -20.43
CA THR A 243 -0.44 8.14 -19.21
C THR A 243 -0.29 9.41 -18.37
N ARG A 244 0.94 9.81 -18.02
CA ARG A 244 1.18 11.05 -17.26
C ARG A 244 0.66 12.29 -17.98
N SER A 245 0.86 12.34 -19.31
CA SER A 245 0.46 13.48 -20.13
C SER A 245 -1.06 13.67 -20.17
N LEU A 246 -1.82 12.57 -20.23
CA LEU A 246 -3.28 12.62 -20.26
C LEU A 246 -3.91 12.93 -18.90
N LEU A 247 -3.31 12.44 -17.82
CA LEU A 247 -3.84 12.63 -16.49
C LEU A 247 -3.39 13.95 -15.84
N GLY A 248 -2.26 14.50 -16.28
CA GLY A 248 -1.63 15.63 -15.60
C GLY A 248 -1.12 15.26 -14.20
N ALA A 249 -0.85 13.97 -13.97
CA ALA A 249 -0.42 13.41 -12.69
C ALA A 249 0.74 12.42 -12.90
N SER A 250 1.55 12.24 -11.87
CA SER A 250 2.69 11.33 -11.86
C SER A 250 2.33 9.87 -12.12
N TYR A 251 1.15 9.45 -11.67
CA TYR A 251 0.59 8.12 -11.88
C TYR A 251 -0.92 8.15 -11.61
N PRO A 252 -1.70 7.25 -12.22
CA PRO A 252 -3.11 7.05 -11.91
C PRO A 252 -3.37 6.68 -10.45
N MET A 253 -4.55 7.04 -9.94
CA MET A 253 -5.08 6.66 -8.61
C MET A 253 -6.55 6.25 -8.76
N PRO A 254 -7.11 5.43 -7.85
CA PRO A 254 -8.53 5.08 -7.90
C PRO A 254 -9.43 6.31 -8.06
N GLY A 255 -10.46 6.19 -8.90
CA GLY A 255 -11.40 7.28 -9.21
C GLY A 255 -11.34 7.75 -10.66
N LEU A 256 -11.58 9.06 -10.90
CA LEU A 256 -11.76 9.60 -12.26
C LEU A 256 -10.50 9.47 -13.15
N TYR A 257 -9.32 9.47 -12.53
CA TYR A 257 -8.01 9.46 -13.19
C TYR A 257 -7.28 8.12 -12.99
N ALA A 258 -8.02 7.01 -13.02
CA ALA A 258 -7.52 5.68 -12.67
C ALA A 258 -6.88 4.88 -13.82
N LYS A 259 -6.83 5.41 -15.04
CA LYS A 259 -6.47 4.61 -16.23
C LYS A 259 -5.03 4.80 -16.66
N TYR A 260 -4.42 3.70 -17.07
CA TYR A 260 -3.17 3.70 -17.83
C TYR A 260 -3.45 3.48 -19.32
N TYR A 261 -2.60 4.07 -20.16
CA TYR A 261 -2.81 4.15 -21.60
C TYR A 261 -1.62 3.58 -22.37
N SER A 262 -1.86 3.11 -23.58
CA SER A 262 -0.83 2.83 -24.58
C SER A 262 -0.40 4.09 -25.33
N LEU A 263 0.65 3.98 -26.16
CA LEU A 263 1.14 5.05 -27.03
C LEU A 263 0.05 5.66 -27.93
N ASP A 264 -0.92 4.84 -28.37
CA ASP A 264 -2.05 5.24 -29.22
C ASP A 264 -3.28 5.71 -28.40
N PHE A 265 -3.06 6.14 -27.15
CA PHE A 265 -4.10 6.69 -26.27
C PHE A 265 -5.22 5.68 -25.93
N GLN A 266 -4.99 4.37 -26.13
CA GLN A 266 -5.97 3.35 -25.76
C GLN A 266 -5.82 2.99 -24.28
N PRO A 267 -6.91 3.01 -23.49
CA PRO A 267 -6.86 2.63 -22.08
C PRO A 267 -6.66 1.11 -21.94
N MET A 268 -5.67 0.71 -21.14
CA MET A 268 -5.21 -0.68 -21.02
C MET A 268 -5.73 -1.31 -19.73
N VAL A 269 -5.48 -0.64 -18.61
CA VAL A 269 -5.89 -1.05 -17.27
C VAL A 269 -6.40 0.14 -16.47
N GLU A 270 -7.26 -0.12 -15.50
CA GLU A 270 -7.82 0.86 -14.56
C GLU A 270 -7.51 0.45 -13.12
N ILE A 271 -7.00 1.36 -12.28
CA ILE A 271 -6.84 1.11 -10.85
C ILE A 271 -8.22 1.14 -10.17
N VAL A 272 -8.64 0.00 -9.65
CA VAL A 272 -9.89 -0.17 -8.89
C VAL A 272 -9.66 0.12 -7.42
N HIS A 273 -8.56 -0.40 -6.87
CA HIS A 273 -8.23 -0.26 -5.46
C HIS A 273 -6.71 -0.22 -5.28
N ASP A 274 -6.26 0.57 -4.31
CA ASP A 274 -4.85 0.72 -3.99
C ASP A 274 -4.72 0.95 -2.48
N THR A 275 -4.00 0.04 -1.83
CA THR A 275 -3.79 0.05 -0.37
C THR A 275 -2.54 0.81 0.05
N VAL A 276 -1.69 1.21 -0.90
CA VAL A 276 -0.37 1.82 -0.66
C VAL A 276 -0.40 3.32 -0.98
N GLY A 277 -0.95 3.72 -2.11
CA GLY A 277 -1.07 5.13 -2.51
C GLY A 277 0.23 5.76 -3.00
N ARG A 278 1.26 4.95 -3.27
CA ARG A 278 2.59 5.41 -3.67
C ARG A 278 3.21 4.42 -4.65
N HIS A 279 3.45 4.94 -5.85
CA HIS A 279 3.99 4.25 -7.00
C HIS A 279 4.86 5.22 -7.79
N ASP A 280 5.53 4.74 -8.82
CA ASP A 280 6.18 5.60 -9.79
C ASP A 280 5.88 5.15 -11.23
N THR A 281 5.98 6.09 -12.17
CA THR A 281 5.96 5.77 -13.61
C THR A 281 7.06 6.49 -14.37
N PHE A 282 8.05 7.07 -13.69
CA PHE A 282 9.04 7.96 -14.31
C PHE A 282 10.28 7.21 -14.78
N ASN A 283 10.71 6.24 -13.99
CA ASN A 283 11.92 5.49 -14.24
C ASN A 283 11.61 4.21 -15.02
N THR A 284 12.61 3.72 -15.74
CA THR A 284 12.56 2.38 -16.31
C THR A 284 12.71 1.34 -15.21
N ALA A 285 12.19 0.14 -15.43
CA ALA A 285 12.60 -1.04 -14.70
C ALA A 285 14.13 -1.13 -14.67
N CYS A 286 14.71 -1.57 -13.54
CA CYS A 286 16.16 -1.56 -13.37
C CYS A 286 16.86 -2.38 -14.48
N ASN A 287 18.08 -1.99 -14.83
CA ASN A 287 18.80 -2.53 -15.98
C ASN A 287 20.30 -2.66 -15.69
N ALA A 288 21.01 -3.44 -16.52
CA ALA A 288 22.44 -3.70 -16.34
C ALA A 288 23.27 -2.40 -16.24
N LYS A 289 22.94 -1.37 -17.03
CA LYS A 289 23.68 -0.10 -17.01
C LYS A 289 23.58 0.62 -15.65
N TYR A 290 22.40 0.60 -15.03
CA TYR A 290 22.21 1.19 -13.69
C TYR A 290 23.19 0.59 -12.67
N TYR A 291 23.22 -0.74 -12.58
CA TYR A 291 24.08 -1.43 -11.63
C TYR A 291 25.57 -1.32 -11.97
N GLU A 292 25.94 -1.40 -13.25
CA GLU A 292 27.32 -1.23 -13.71
C GLU A 292 27.90 0.13 -13.32
N ASP A 293 27.15 1.22 -13.57
CA ASP A 293 27.58 2.59 -13.24
C ASP A 293 27.68 2.79 -11.72
N MET A 294 26.88 2.08 -10.93
CA MET A 294 26.92 2.08 -9.46
C MET A 294 28.00 1.17 -8.87
N GLY A 295 28.73 0.42 -9.71
CA GLY A 295 29.84 -0.45 -9.29
C GLY A 295 29.47 -1.91 -9.03
N TYR A 296 28.30 -2.36 -9.49
CA TYR A 296 27.77 -3.72 -9.32
C TYR A 296 27.58 -4.42 -10.69
N PRO A 297 28.65 -4.70 -11.45
CA PRO A 297 28.53 -5.34 -12.76
C PRO A 297 27.98 -6.77 -12.64
N GLY A 298 27.09 -7.15 -13.56
CA GLY A 298 26.48 -8.49 -13.60
C GLY A 298 25.34 -8.70 -12.59
N HIS A 299 24.90 -7.64 -11.91
CA HIS A 299 23.75 -7.68 -11.03
C HIS A 299 22.46 -8.07 -11.80
N VAL A 300 21.63 -8.92 -11.20
CA VAL A 300 20.31 -9.29 -11.75
C VAL A 300 19.45 -8.04 -11.87
N ASN A 301 18.65 -7.93 -12.93
CA ASN A 301 17.85 -6.74 -13.18
C ASN A 301 16.51 -7.05 -13.84
N CYS A 302 15.51 -6.20 -13.57
CA CYS A 302 14.15 -6.38 -14.05
C CYS A 302 14.02 -6.34 -15.58
N SER A 303 14.81 -5.50 -16.25
CA SER A 303 14.78 -5.42 -17.72
C SER A 303 15.18 -6.75 -18.38
N GLU A 304 16.20 -7.43 -17.85
CA GLU A 304 16.54 -8.78 -18.28
C GLU A 304 15.53 -9.84 -17.84
N ASN A 305 14.95 -9.69 -16.64
CA ASN A 305 13.88 -10.56 -16.18
C ASN A 305 12.67 -10.50 -17.12
N PHE A 306 12.26 -9.29 -17.54
CA PHE A 306 11.20 -9.07 -18.53
C PHE A 306 11.55 -9.70 -19.87
N ASN A 307 12.76 -9.49 -20.39
CA ASN A 307 13.19 -10.11 -21.64
C ASN A 307 13.05 -11.64 -21.61
N ARG A 308 13.36 -12.29 -20.48
CA ARG A 308 13.19 -13.74 -20.31
C ARG A 308 11.72 -14.14 -20.19
N ALA A 309 10.95 -13.41 -19.39
CA ALA A 309 9.54 -13.71 -19.15
C ALA A 309 8.66 -13.51 -20.38
N LEU A 310 8.99 -12.53 -21.23
CA LEU A 310 8.24 -12.17 -22.44
C LEU A 310 8.74 -12.89 -23.71
N ALA A 311 9.85 -13.64 -23.63
CA ALA A 311 10.37 -14.40 -24.76
C ALA A 311 9.34 -15.34 -25.43
N PRO A 312 8.40 -15.99 -24.71
CA PRO A 312 7.36 -16.83 -25.32
C PRO A 312 6.36 -16.06 -26.21
N TYR A 313 6.30 -14.73 -26.11
CA TYR A 313 5.35 -13.87 -26.81
C TYR A 313 5.96 -13.13 -28.02
N ASP A 314 7.17 -13.53 -28.44
CA ASP A 314 7.91 -12.93 -29.55
C ASP A 314 8.13 -11.40 -29.43
N ILE A 315 8.09 -10.87 -28.21
CA ILE A 315 8.36 -9.45 -27.94
C ILE A 315 9.87 -9.21 -28.00
N ALA A 316 10.27 -8.16 -28.73
CA ALA A 316 11.67 -7.82 -28.90
C ALA A 316 12.32 -7.44 -27.55
N PRO A 317 13.51 -7.98 -27.25
CA PRO A 317 14.20 -7.66 -26.01
C PRO A 317 14.66 -6.20 -25.98
N ARG A 318 14.59 -5.58 -24.80
CA ARG A 318 14.94 -4.17 -24.58
C ARG A 318 16.03 -4.06 -23.52
N ARG A 319 16.88 -3.05 -23.65
CA ARG A 319 17.96 -2.77 -22.66
C ARG A 319 17.43 -2.10 -21.40
N GLY A 320 16.29 -1.44 -21.50
CA GLY A 320 15.58 -0.79 -20.41
C GLY A 320 14.10 -0.82 -20.75
N TRP A 321 13.29 -1.22 -19.79
CA TRP A 321 11.85 -1.33 -19.96
C TRP A 321 11.14 -0.17 -19.28
N GLU A 322 10.23 0.48 -20.00
CA GLU A 322 9.21 1.30 -19.35
C GLU A 322 8.27 0.37 -18.57
N ALA A 323 7.90 0.78 -17.36
CA ALA A 323 7.01 0.03 -16.50
C ALA A 323 6.21 0.97 -15.58
N ILE A 324 5.10 0.45 -15.08
CA ILE A 324 4.47 0.98 -13.87
C ILE A 324 5.22 0.37 -12.69
N ASN A 325 5.86 1.20 -11.89
CA ASN A 325 6.68 0.77 -10.78
C ASN A 325 5.79 0.80 -9.53
N PHE A 326 5.09 -0.31 -9.26
CA PHE A 326 4.23 -0.43 -8.10
C PHE A 326 5.05 -0.46 -6.80
N PHE A 327 4.54 0.22 -5.77
CA PHE A 327 5.10 0.32 -4.41
C PHE A 327 6.33 1.21 -4.27
N TYR A 328 7.02 1.52 -5.38
CA TYR A 328 8.16 2.44 -5.38
C TYR A 328 7.82 3.80 -4.76
N ASN A 329 8.63 4.20 -3.80
CA ASN A 329 8.60 5.54 -3.20
C ASN A 329 9.65 6.44 -3.87
N THR A 330 9.49 6.65 -5.17
CA THR A 330 10.32 7.53 -5.99
C THR A 330 9.60 8.88 -6.17
N ASN A 331 10.33 10.00 -6.07
CA ASN A 331 9.76 11.31 -6.38
C ASN A 331 10.81 12.31 -6.86
N LEU A 332 10.35 13.50 -7.26
CA LEU A 332 11.18 14.66 -7.57
C LEU A 332 11.17 15.63 -6.38
N ASP A 333 12.34 16.12 -5.99
CA ASP A 333 12.47 17.19 -5.00
C ASP A 333 12.36 18.59 -5.63
N ASP A 334 12.47 19.63 -4.80
CA ASP A 334 12.43 21.04 -5.21
C ASP A 334 13.68 21.46 -6.03
N ALA A 335 14.74 20.66 -6.00
CA ALA A 335 15.92 20.79 -6.84
C ALA A 335 15.82 20.00 -8.17
N ASN A 336 14.65 19.41 -8.47
CA ASN A 336 14.39 18.56 -9.62
C ASN A 336 15.29 17.30 -9.67
N GLN A 337 15.69 16.77 -8.52
CA GLN A 337 16.39 15.50 -8.40
C GLN A 337 15.40 14.36 -8.17
N LEU A 338 15.60 13.27 -8.91
CA LEU A 338 14.93 12.00 -8.61
C LEU A 338 15.60 11.37 -7.39
N TYR A 339 14.80 10.98 -6.42
CA TYR A 339 15.26 10.25 -5.23
C TYR A 339 14.46 8.96 -5.04
N PHE A 340 15.08 8.00 -4.35
CA PHE A 340 14.51 6.70 -4.03
C PHE A 340 14.45 6.54 -2.52
N GLU A 341 13.26 6.20 -2.02
CA GLU A 341 13.02 5.92 -0.62
C GLU A 341 12.46 4.52 -0.40
N GLU A 342 12.44 4.11 0.86
CA GLU A 342 11.79 2.87 1.24
C GLU A 342 10.31 2.90 0.83
N PRO A 343 9.81 1.83 0.15
CA PRO A 343 8.42 1.71 -0.24
C PRO A 343 7.50 1.83 0.95
N TRP A 344 6.25 2.24 0.74
CA TRP A 344 5.28 2.35 1.84
C TRP A 344 4.54 1.05 2.12
N SER A 345 4.60 0.09 1.20
CA SER A 345 3.90 -1.19 1.25
C SER A 345 4.27 -2.00 2.49
N ARG A 346 3.28 -2.73 2.99
CA ARG A 346 3.34 -3.70 4.09
C ARG A 346 3.08 -5.11 3.56
N PRO A 347 3.38 -6.16 4.35
CA PRO A 347 2.95 -7.51 4.01
C PRO A 347 1.46 -7.57 3.67
N GLY A 348 1.13 -8.09 2.49
CA GLY A 348 -0.23 -8.24 2.00
C GLY A 348 -0.85 -6.99 1.38
N ASP A 349 -0.15 -5.85 1.35
CA ASP A 349 -0.60 -4.69 0.60
C ASP A 349 -0.60 -4.99 -0.89
N TYR A 350 -1.56 -4.39 -1.59
CA TYR A 350 -1.79 -4.67 -3.00
C TYR A 350 -2.35 -3.47 -3.76
N VAL A 351 -2.20 -3.55 -5.08
CA VAL A 351 -2.98 -2.80 -6.06
C VAL A 351 -3.91 -3.77 -6.81
N LEU A 352 -5.15 -3.34 -7.05
CA LEU A 352 -6.14 -4.06 -7.84
C LEU A 352 -6.43 -3.27 -9.11
N LEU A 353 -6.14 -3.90 -10.24
CA LEU A 353 -6.36 -3.35 -11.57
C LEU A 353 -7.52 -4.08 -12.22
N ARG A 354 -8.26 -3.40 -13.10
CA ARG A 354 -9.20 -4.01 -14.04
C ARG A 354 -8.62 -3.93 -15.44
N ALA A 355 -8.59 -5.05 -16.16
CA ALA A 355 -8.21 -5.08 -17.56
C ALA A 355 -9.33 -4.48 -18.42
N LEU A 356 -9.00 -3.52 -19.30
CA LEU A 356 -9.97 -2.85 -20.18
C LEU A 356 -9.99 -3.44 -21.60
N THR A 357 -8.97 -4.22 -21.93
CA THR A 357 -8.84 -5.02 -23.15
C THR A 357 -8.23 -6.38 -22.77
N ASP A 358 -8.08 -7.30 -23.73
CA ASP A 358 -7.33 -8.53 -23.54
C ASP A 358 -5.84 -8.20 -23.50
N LEU A 359 -5.12 -8.68 -22.48
CA LEU A 359 -3.76 -8.29 -22.18
C LEU A 359 -2.81 -9.47 -22.03
N VAL A 360 -1.58 -9.28 -22.50
CA VAL A 360 -0.40 -10.01 -22.02
C VAL A 360 0.31 -9.10 -21.03
N CYS A 361 0.36 -9.52 -19.76
CA CYS A 361 0.96 -8.77 -18.67
C CYS A 361 2.29 -9.40 -18.27
N VAL A 362 3.16 -8.61 -17.63
CA VAL A 362 4.36 -9.08 -16.94
C VAL A 362 4.55 -8.29 -15.65
N SER A 363 4.91 -9.00 -14.59
CA SER A 363 5.34 -8.42 -13.31
C SER A 363 6.70 -8.96 -12.92
N SER A 364 7.52 -8.13 -12.26
CA SER A 364 8.77 -8.54 -11.61
C SER A 364 8.69 -8.40 -10.09
N ALA A 365 9.48 -9.20 -9.38
CA ALA A 365 9.96 -8.87 -8.04
C ALA A 365 11.34 -8.24 -8.21
N CYS A 366 11.47 -6.95 -7.88
CA CYS A 366 12.65 -6.16 -8.17
C CYS A 366 13.88 -6.66 -7.39
N PRO A 367 15.03 -6.92 -8.04
CA PRO A 367 16.22 -7.40 -7.35
C PRO A 367 17.01 -6.30 -6.63
N CYS A 368 16.57 -5.04 -6.64
CA CYS A 368 17.40 -3.94 -6.16
C CYS A 368 17.69 -4.04 -4.66
N ASP A 369 18.96 -4.16 -4.31
CA ASP A 369 19.46 -4.21 -2.93
C ASP A 369 20.58 -3.18 -2.67
N ILE A 370 20.86 -2.30 -3.65
CA ILE A 370 21.93 -1.30 -3.59
C ILE A 370 21.43 0.10 -3.18
N ASP A 371 20.12 0.27 -3.04
CA ASP A 371 19.43 1.48 -2.62
C ASP A 371 18.15 1.14 -1.82
N ALA A 372 17.37 2.16 -1.46
CA ALA A 372 16.21 2.02 -0.61
C ALA A 372 14.98 1.37 -1.28
N ALA A 373 14.98 1.15 -2.60
CA ALA A 373 13.78 0.78 -3.37
C ALA A 373 13.10 -0.51 -2.90
N ASN A 374 13.81 -1.47 -2.29
CA ASN A 374 13.20 -2.69 -1.74
C ASN A 374 13.42 -2.85 -0.22
N GLY A 375 13.58 -1.75 0.52
CA GLY A 375 13.99 -1.83 1.93
C GLY A 375 15.31 -2.60 2.11
N TRP A 376 16.19 -2.51 1.11
CA TRP A 376 17.50 -3.19 1.01
C TRP A 376 17.44 -4.72 0.96
N GLN A 377 16.25 -5.31 0.83
CA GLN A 377 16.04 -6.75 0.94
C GLN A 377 14.95 -7.21 -0.04
N PRO A 378 15.34 -7.62 -1.26
CA PRO A 378 14.38 -8.16 -2.22
C PRO A 378 13.62 -9.37 -1.68
N THR A 379 12.29 -9.36 -1.84
CA THR A 379 11.39 -10.45 -1.47
C THR A 379 10.46 -10.81 -2.63
N ASP A 380 9.48 -11.68 -2.39
CA ASP A 380 8.59 -12.17 -3.43
C ASP A 380 7.43 -11.19 -3.73
N ILE A 381 6.91 -11.24 -4.95
CA ILE A 381 5.61 -10.64 -5.31
C ILE A 381 4.58 -11.75 -5.49
N HIS A 382 3.31 -11.46 -5.18
CA HIS A 382 2.18 -12.32 -5.54
C HIS A 382 1.29 -11.65 -6.57
N VAL A 383 0.78 -12.43 -7.51
CA VAL A 383 -0.23 -11.97 -8.46
C VAL A 383 -1.44 -12.89 -8.40
N ARG A 384 -2.63 -12.31 -8.28
CA ARG A 384 -3.90 -13.03 -8.45
C ARG A 384 -4.68 -12.44 -9.62
N VAL A 385 -5.37 -13.31 -10.35
CA VAL A 385 -6.34 -12.88 -11.37
C VAL A 385 -7.72 -13.33 -10.94
N TYR A 386 -8.70 -12.42 -11.03
CA TYR A 386 -10.09 -12.69 -10.68
C TYR A 386 -11.00 -12.58 -11.91
N PRO A 387 -12.03 -13.43 -12.03
CA PRO A 387 -13.01 -13.34 -13.11
C PRO A 387 -13.70 -11.98 -13.21
N ALA A 388 -14.08 -11.61 -14.42
CA ALA A 388 -14.89 -10.43 -14.70
C ALA A 388 -16.30 -10.45 -14.07
N THR A 389 -16.75 -11.61 -13.58
CA THR A 389 -18.03 -11.76 -12.85
C THR A 389 -17.98 -11.22 -11.43
N ASN A 390 -16.78 -10.96 -10.90
CA ASN A 390 -16.61 -10.44 -9.55
C ASN A 390 -16.86 -8.93 -9.52
N THR A 391 -17.31 -8.44 -8.36
CA THR A 391 -17.51 -7.01 -8.09
C THR A 391 -16.68 -6.66 -6.88
N PHE A 392 -15.81 -5.66 -7.01
CA PHE A 392 -14.91 -5.18 -5.97
C PHE A 392 -15.16 -3.73 -5.64
#